data_AF-K8A037-F1
#
_entry.id   AF-K8A037-F1
#
_cell.length_a   1.000
_cell.length_b   1.000
_cell.length_c   1.000
_cell.angle_alpha   90.00
_cell.angle_beta   90.00
_cell.angle_gamma   90.00
#
_symmetry.space_group_name_H-M   'P 1'
#
loop_
_entity.id
_entity.type
_entity.pdbx_description
1 polymer ?
#
loop_
_entity_poly.entity_id
_entity_poly.type
_entity_poly.pdbx_seq_one_letter_code
_entity_poly.pdbx_strand_id
1 'polypeptide(L)'
;MVSKTAQDFPAWFDAFLPDIGHIAPLMNPAVVSDRADPKIAHLDGLNLSRAWCMKHIAAALPEAHPAQTALREAVKRHLAASVEHVVGSHYSGGHWLASFALLALE
;
A
#
# COMPACT_ATOMS: atom_id res chain seq x y z
N MET A 1 -25.25 3.23 -11.26
CA MET A 1 -25.83 2.76 -9.99
C MET A 1 -24.66 2.44 -9.06
N VAL A 2 -24.45 3.21 -7.99
CA VAL A 2 -23.39 2.92 -7.01
C VAL A 2 -23.88 1.79 -6.11
N SER A 3 -23.06 0.77 -5.89
CA SER A 3 -23.39 -0.35 -5.00
C SER A 3 -23.65 0.15 -3.58
N LYS A 4 -24.66 -0.40 -2.88
CA LYS A 4 -24.95 -0.11 -1.46
C LYS A 4 -23.71 -0.35 -0.57
N THR A 5 -22.91 -1.36 -0.90
CA THR A 5 -21.64 -1.67 -0.22
C THR A 5 -20.65 -0.50 -0.25
N ALA A 6 -20.64 0.30 -1.33
CA ALA A 6 -19.76 1.45 -1.44
C ALA A 6 -20.24 2.63 -0.58
N GLN A 7 -21.55 2.74 -0.30
CA GLN A 7 -22.11 3.79 0.56
C GLN A 7 -21.86 3.51 2.05
N ASP A 8 -21.89 2.25 2.45
CA ASP A 8 -21.71 1.83 3.85
C ASP A 8 -20.23 1.71 4.25
N PHE A 9 -19.30 1.76 3.28
CA PHE A 9 -17.87 1.52 3.52
C PHE A 9 -17.21 2.48 4.53
N PRO A 10 -17.42 3.82 4.47
CA PRO A 10 -16.76 4.73 5.42
C PRO A 10 -17.12 4.43 6.88
N ALA A 11 -18.41 4.16 7.16
CA ALA A 11 -18.86 3.83 8.50
C ALA A 11 -18.27 2.49 9.00
N TRP A 12 -18.15 1.50 8.13
CA TRP A 12 -17.47 0.25 8.47
C TRP A 12 -15.97 0.45 8.72
N PHE A 13 -15.31 1.25 7.88
CA PHE A 13 -13.88 1.54 8.00
C PHE A 13 -13.57 2.24 9.33
N ASP A 14 -14.38 3.23 9.72
CA ASP A 14 -14.23 3.93 11.00
C ASP A 14 -14.42 3.01 12.21
N ALA A 15 -15.31 2.02 12.10
CA ALA A 15 -15.50 1.04 13.16
C ALA A 15 -14.34 0.02 13.24
N PHE A 16 -13.77 -0.35 12.09
CA PHE A 16 -12.71 -1.36 12.01
C PHE A 16 -11.32 -0.79 12.32
N LEU A 17 -11.01 0.40 11.83
CA LEU A 17 -9.72 1.09 11.96
C LEU A 17 -9.92 2.57 12.34
N PRO A 18 -10.40 2.85 13.56
CA PRO A 18 -10.77 4.20 13.99
C PRO A 18 -9.60 5.20 13.97
N ASP A 19 -8.37 4.70 14.12
CA ASP A 19 -7.15 5.52 14.05
C ASP A 19 -6.05 4.78 13.27
N ILE A 20 -6.29 4.62 11.96
CA ILE A 20 -5.32 3.99 11.07
C ILE A 20 -3.94 4.68 11.09
N GLY A 21 -3.90 5.99 11.34
CA GLY A 21 -2.68 6.79 11.35
C GLY A 21 -1.71 6.39 12.47
N HIS A 22 -2.21 5.82 13.56
CA HIS A 22 -1.40 5.36 14.69
C HIS A 22 -0.90 3.91 14.54
N ILE A 23 -1.32 3.20 13.49
CA ILE A 23 -0.87 1.82 13.23
C ILE A 23 0.48 1.86 12.51
N ALA A 24 1.54 2.07 13.27
CA ALA A 24 2.90 2.25 12.75
C ALA A 24 3.36 1.16 11.75
N PRO A 25 3.07 -0.14 11.93
CA PRO A 25 3.46 -1.18 10.96
C PRO A 25 2.76 -1.10 9.60
N LEU A 26 1.60 -0.44 9.53
CA LEU A 26 0.92 -0.16 8.27
C LEU A 26 1.42 1.15 7.67
N MET A 27 1.64 2.18 8.50
CA MET A 27 2.01 3.50 8.00
C MET A 27 3.45 3.56 7.48
N ASN A 28 4.34 2.68 7.96
CA ASN A 28 5.74 2.69 7.59
C ASN A 28 6.14 1.45 6.77
N PRO A 29 7.08 1.59 5.81
CA PRO A 29 7.55 0.48 5.00
C PRO A 29 8.24 -0.59 5.85
N ALA A 30 8.08 -1.84 5.42
CA ALA A 30 8.91 -2.92 5.88
C ALA A 30 10.36 -2.67 5.43
N VAL A 31 11.31 -2.87 6.36
CA VAL A 31 12.73 -2.71 6.08
C VAL A 31 13.23 -3.95 5.32
N VAL A 32 13.79 -3.73 4.15
CA VAL A 32 14.43 -4.77 3.35
C VAL A 32 15.92 -4.73 3.64
N SER A 33 16.35 -5.54 4.61
CA SER A 33 17.72 -5.49 5.16
C SER A 33 18.78 -6.09 4.25
N ASP A 34 18.40 -7.07 3.43
CA ASP A 34 19.28 -7.72 2.45
C ASP A 34 18.46 -8.04 1.19
N ARG A 35 18.85 -7.46 0.06
CA ARG A 35 18.18 -7.67 -1.24
C ARG A 35 18.77 -8.84 -2.04
N ALA A 36 19.89 -9.39 -1.61
CA ALA A 36 20.43 -10.62 -2.17
C ALA A 36 19.72 -11.86 -1.60
N ASP A 37 19.16 -11.77 -0.38
CA ASP A 37 18.29 -12.82 0.17
C ASP A 37 16.92 -12.79 -0.54
N PRO A 38 16.56 -13.84 -1.30
CA PRO A 38 15.31 -13.87 -2.05
C PRO A 38 14.07 -13.82 -1.15
N LYS A 39 14.14 -14.26 0.12
CA LYS A 39 13.01 -14.17 1.05
C LYS A 39 12.79 -12.74 1.52
N ILE A 40 13.87 -12.05 1.85
CA ILE A 40 13.82 -10.67 2.35
C ILE A 40 13.44 -9.71 1.21
N ALA A 41 13.93 -9.96 -0.01
CA ALA A 41 13.57 -9.16 -1.19
C ALA A 41 12.06 -9.09 -1.48
N HIS A 42 11.25 -10.06 -1.03
CA HIS A 42 9.78 -9.99 -1.19
C HIS A 42 9.12 -8.85 -0.39
N LEU A 43 9.82 -8.28 0.60
CA LEU A 43 9.32 -7.14 1.37
C LEU A 43 9.17 -5.87 0.51
N ASP A 44 9.91 -5.74 -0.61
CA ASP A 44 9.65 -4.68 -1.58
C ASP A 44 8.26 -4.83 -2.22
N GLY A 45 7.87 -6.06 -2.55
CA GLY A 45 6.53 -6.37 -3.06
C GLY A 45 5.43 -6.10 -2.03
N LEU A 46 5.68 -6.39 -0.76
CA LEU A 46 4.76 -6.08 0.33
C LEU A 46 4.53 -4.56 0.47
N ASN A 47 5.60 -3.75 0.42
CA ASN A 47 5.49 -2.29 0.50
C ASN A 47 4.63 -1.74 -0.65
N LEU A 48 4.85 -2.22 -1.87
CA LEU A 48 4.09 -1.79 -3.05
C LEU A 48 2.63 -2.25 -2.99
N SER A 49 2.37 -3.48 -2.56
CA SER A 49 1.01 -3.98 -2.34
C SER A 49 0.26 -3.15 -1.29
N ARG A 50 0.93 -2.75 -0.20
CA ARG A 50 0.37 -1.84 0.81
C ARG A 50 0.05 -0.47 0.23
N ALA A 51 0.96 0.11 -0.53
CA ALA A 51 0.73 1.39 -1.21
C ALA A 51 -0.51 1.33 -2.11
N TRP A 52 -0.64 0.27 -2.92
CA TRP A 52 -1.80 0.06 -3.77
C TRP A 52 -3.10 -0.04 -2.97
N CYS A 53 -3.16 -0.94 -1.99
CA CYS A 53 -4.34 -1.11 -1.15
C CYS A 53 -4.74 0.20 -0.45
N MET A 54 -3.77 0.97 0.06
CA MET A 54 -4.03 2.25 0.72
C MET A 54 -4.57 3.31 -0.24
N LYS A 55 -4.12 3.33 -1.50
CA LYS A 55 -4.67 4.21 -2.54
C LYS A 55 -6.15 3.89 -2.81
N HIS A 56 -6.49 2.60 -2.90
CA HIS A 56 -7.88 2.16 -3.10
C HIS A 56 -8.77 2.46 -1.90
N ILE A 57 -8.27 2.24 -0.68
CA ILE A 57 -8.98 2.64 0.55
C ILE A 57 -9.22 4.14 0.56
N ALA A 58 -8.20 4.96 0.27
CA ALA A 58 -8.34 6.41 0.24
C ALA A 58 -9.35 6.89 -0.82
N ALA A 59 -9.40 6.23 -1.99
CA ALA A 59 -10.36 6.52 -3.05
C ALA A 59 -11.80 6.11 -2.70
N ALA A 60 -11.98 5.11 -1.84
CA ALA A 60 -13.29 4.67 -1.36
C ALA A 60 -13.81 5.51 -0.17
N LEU A 61 -12.98 6.37 0.42
CA LEU A 61 -13.35 7.29 1.50
C LEU A 61 -13.72 8.67 0.95
N PRO A 62 -14.59 9.44 1.63
CA PRO A 62 -14.84 10.84 1.30
C PRO A 62 -13.54 11.65 1.27
N GLU A 63 -13.45 12.64 0.39
CA GLU A 63 -12.24 13.48 0.25
C GLU A 63 -11.87 14.23 1.54
N ALA A 64 -12.88 14.59 2.33
CA ALA A 64 -12.72 15.25 3.63
C ALA A 64 -12.49 14.29 4.81
N HIS A 65 -12.37 12.98 4.57
CA HIS A 65 -12.23 11.99 5.62
C HIS A 65 -10.90 12.15 6.40
N PRO A 66 -10.87 12.07 7.74
CA PRO A 66 -9.65 12.31 8.53
C PRO A 66 -8.46 11.41 8.15
N ALA A 67 -8.72 10.16 7.76
CA ALA A 67 -7.68 9.20 7.35
C ALA A 67 -6.93 9.57 6.06
N GLN A 68 -7.46 10.50 5.26
CA GLN A 68 -6.93 10.81 3.91
C GLN A 68 -5.46 11.23 3.92
N THR A 69 -5.08 12.12 4.84
CA THR A 69 -3.69 12.58 4.94
C THR A 69 -2.74 11.46 5.36
N ALA A 70 -3.12 10.68 6.38
CA ALA A 70 -2.30 9.57 6.85
C ALA A 70 -2.07 8.51 5.76
N LEU A 71 -3.13 8.13 5.04
CA LEU A 71 -3.07 7.18 3.92
C LEU A 71 -2.16 7.71 2.80
N ARG A 72 -2.33 8.95 2.36
CA ARG A 72 -1.50 9.54 1.30
C ARG A 72 -0.01 9.59 1.66
N GLU A 73 0.31 9.98 2.90
CA GLU A 73 1.71 10.00 3.34
C GLU A 73 2.29 8.60 3.52
N ALA A 74 1.49 7.61 3.92
CA ALA A 74 1.92 6.21 3.95
C ALA A 74 2.21 5.68 2.54
N VAL A 75 1.32 5.93 1.57
CA VAL A 75 1.51 5.57 0.16
C VAL A 75 2.84 6.11 -0.36
N LYS A 76 3.13 7.41 -0.15
CA LYS A 76 4.40 8.03 -0.57
C LYS A 76 5.62 7.32 0.03
N ARG A 77 5.59 7.04 1.34
CA ARG A 77 6.69 6.35 2.04
C ARG A 77 6.92 4.95 1.50
N HIS A 78 5.86 4.18 1.29
CA HIS A 78 5.95 2.81 0.74
C HIS A 78 6.47 2.80 -0.69
N LEU A 79 6.00 3.70 -1.55
CA LEU A 79 6.48 3.82 -2.93
C LEU A 79 7.97 4.20 -2.96
N ALA A 80 8.35 5.25 -2.20
CA ALA A 80 9.73 5.71 -2.14
C ALA A 80 10.71 4.63 -1.65
N ALA A 81 10.26 3.73 -0.78
CA ALA A 81 11.10 2.67 -0.22
C ALA A 81 11.41 1.52 -1.20
N SER A 82 10.58 1.32 -2.24
CA SER A 82 10.59 0.06 -2.99
C SER A 82 10.47 0.19 -4.51
N VAL A 83 9.98 1.32 -5.05
CA VAL A 83 9.69 1.44 -6.50
C VAL A 83 10.93 1.27 -7.38
N GLU A 84 12.06 1.84 -6.99
CA GLU A 84 13.32 1.76 -7.76
C GLU A 84 13.96 0.37 -7.69
N HIS A 85 13.59 -0.45 -6.70
CA HIS A 85 14.17 -1.78 -6.49
C HIS A 85 13.43 -2.89 -7.27
N VAL A 86 12.25 -2.58 -7.81
CA VAL A 86 11.52 -3.49 -8.71
C VAL A 86 12.19 -3.57 -10.07
N VAL A 87 12.73 -2.44 -10.55
CA VAL A 87 13.27 -2.30 -11.90
C VAL A 87 14.76 -2.68 -11.88
N GLY A 88 15.05 -3.98 -11.87
CA GLY A 88 16.44 -4.47 -12.01
C GLY A 88 16.84 -5.66 -11.14
N SER A 89 15.95 -6.19 -10.30
CA SER A 89 16.28 -7.40 -9.52
C SER A 89 16.41 -8.63 -10.44
N HIS A 90 17.53 -9.34 -10.32
CA HIS A 90 17.85 -10.54 -11.08
C HIS A 90 16.72 -11.57 -11.00
N TYR A 91 15.91 -11.64 -12.06
CA TYR A 91 15.07 -12.73 -12.63
C TYR A 91 14.37 -13.77 -11.71
N SER A 92 14.43 -13.65 -10.39
CA SER A 92 13.78 -14.55 -9.43
C SER A 92 12.60 -13.88 -8.70
N GLY A 93 12.44 -12.55 -8.82
CA GLY A 93 11.27 -11.78 -8.34
C GLY A 93 10.43 -11.11 -9.43
N GLY A 94 10.91 -11.04 -10.68
CA GLY A 94 10.34 -10.18 -11.73
C GLY A 94 8.94 -10.54 -12.21
N HIS A 95 8.48 -11.78 -12.04
CA HIS A 95 7.20 -12.23 -12.60
C HIS A 95 5.96 -11.88 -11.76
N TRP A 96 6.10 -11.63 -10.45
CA TRP A 96 4.97 -11.29 -9.58
C TRP A 96 4.95 -9.80 -9.19
N LEU A 97 6.13 -9.23 -8.94
CA LEU A 97 6.30 -7.82 -8.58
C LEU A 97 5.80 -6.84 -9.65
N ALA A 98 5.92 -7.19 -10.94
CA ALA A 98 5.42 -6.36 -12.04
C ALA A 98 3.88 -6.18 -11.98
N SER A 99 3.13 -7.20 -11.54
CA SER A 99 1.68 -7.09 -11.35
C SER A 99 1.33 -6.14 -10.20
N PHE A 100 2.08 -6.19 -9.09
CA PHE A 100 1.89 -5.23 -7.99
C PHE A 100 2.29 -3.81 -8.35
N ALA A 101 3.36 -3.65 -9.14
CA ALA A 101 3.80 -2.34 -9.62
C ALA A 101 2.78 -1.72 -10.59
N LEU A 102 2.23 -2.50 -11.52
CA LEU A 102 1.17 -2.02 -12.41
C LEU A 102 -0.07 -1.59 -11.61
N LEU A 103 -0.52 -2.44 -10.68
CA LEU A 103 -1.62 -2.11 -9.78
C LEU A 103 -1.33 -0.81 -9.01
N ALA A 104 -0.15 -0.69 -8.39
CA ALA A 104 0.21 0.48 -7.58
C ALA A 104 0.29 1.81 -8.36
N LEU A 105 0.57 1.76 -9.66
CA LEU A 105 0.74 2.93 -10.53
C LEU A 105 -0.54 3.39 -11.24
N GLU A 106 -1.58 2.54 -11.31
CA GLU A 106 -2.95 2.97 -11.62
C GLU A 106 -3.51 3.85 -10.51
#